data_AF-A0AAW4YJ21-F1
#
_entry.id   AF-A0AAW4YJ21-F1
#
_cell.length_a   1.000
_cell.length_b   1.000
_cell.length_c   1.000
_cell.angle_alpha   90.00
_cell.angle_beta   90.00
_cell.angle_gamma   90.00
#
_symmetry.space_group_name_H-M   'P 1'
#
loop_
_entity.id
_entity.type
_entity.pdbx_description
1 polymer ?
#
loop_
_entity_poly.entity_id
_entity_poly.type
_entity_poly.pdbx_seq_one_letter_code
_entity_poly.pdbx_strand_id
1 'polypeptide(L)' 'MEVKAETNVKAKSLRQFVADNQSKKAYRISMNDYQQEDWVTNLPLYAVNGLDF' A
#
# COMPACT_ATOMS: atom_id res chain seq x y z
N MET A 1 17.42 9.64 6.36
CA MET A 1 16.75 10.01 5.09
C MET A 1 15.29 9.63 5.22
N GLU A 2 14.42 10.59 5.49
CA GLU A 2 12.99 10.39 5.23
C GLU A 2 12.78 10.48 3.73
N VAL A 3 12.52 9.35 3.08
CA VAL A 3 12.23 9.32 1.65
C VAL A 3 10.73 9.53 1.50
N LYS A 4 10.29 10.79 1.34
CA LYS A 4 8.94 11.04 0.86
C LYS A 4 8.95 10.77 -0.64
N ALA A 5 8.22 9.74 -1.08
CA ALA A 5 7.93 9.50 -2.49
C ALA A 5 6.97 10.61 -2.99
N GLU A 6 7.52 11.80 -3.22
CA GLU A 6 6.78 12.98 -3.66
C GLU A 6 6.48 12.88 -5.15
N THR A 7 5.37 12.25 -5.51
CA THR A 7 4.57 12.71 -6.64
C THR A 7 3.11 12.26 -6.48
N ASN A 8 2.34 13.03 -5.71
CA ASN A 8 0.91 12.79 -5.55
C ASN A 8 0.13 13.60 -6.59
N VAL A 9 0.28 13.24 -7.86
CA VAL A 9 -0.36 13.95 -8.98
C VAL A 9 -1.78 13.43 -9.12
N LYS A 10 -2.74 14.05 -8.42
CA LYS A 10 -4.19 13.78 -8.52
C LYS A 10 -4.62 12.31 -8.35
N ALA A 11 -3.88 11.50 -7.61
CA ALA A 11 -4.26 10.11 -7.39
C ALA A 11 -5.51 10.03 -6.50
N LYS A 12 -6.56 9.33 -6.95
CA LYS A 12 -7.64 8.87 -6.05
C LYS A 12 -6.99 8.11 -4.89
N SER A 13 -7.53 8.23 -3.67
CA SER A 13 -6.99 7.46 -2.54
C SER A 13 -7.06 5.96 -2.85
N LEU A 14 -6.07 5.20 -2.38
CA LEU A 14 -6.06 3.74 -2.51
C LEU A 14 -7.38 3.12 -2.02
N ARG A 15 -7.93 3.66 -0.92
CA ARG A 15 -9.22 3.25 -0.36
C ARG A 15 -10.38 3.43 -1.35
N GLN A 16 -10.45 4.58 -2.02
CA GLN A 16 -11.48 4.83 -3.03
C GLN A 16 -11.32 3.88 -4.21
N PHE A 17 -10.08 3.63 -4.66
CA PHE A 17 -9.83 2.67 -5.74
C PHE A 17 -10.30 1.26 -5.38
N VAL A 18 -9.99 0.77 -4.17
CA VAL A 18 -10.43 -0.55 -3.69
C VAL A 18 -11.96 -0.63 -3.62
N ALA A 19 -12.61 0.42 -3.11
CA ALA A 19 -14.07 0.49 -3.02
C ALA A 19 -14.73 0.50 -4.41
N ASP A 20 -14.22 1.32 -5.35
CA ASP A 20 -14.74 1.46 -6.72
C ASP A 20 -14.58 0.16 -7.53
N ASN A 21 -13.51 -0.61 -7.28
CA ASN A 21 -13.14 -1.77 -8.10
C ASN A 21 -13.41 -3.12 -7.43
N GLN A 22 -13.97 -3.13 -6.20
CA GLN A 22 -14.21 -4.36 -5.40
C GLN A 22 -12.98 -5.28 -5.35
N SER A 23 -11.78 -4.70 -5.28
CA SER A 23 -10.53 -5.45 -5.32
C SER A 23 -10.48 -6.43 -4.15
N LYS A 24 -10.41 -7.73 -4.45
CA LYS A 24 -10.42 -8.80 -3.43
C LYS A 24 -9.24 -8.72 -2.45
N LYS A 25 -8.14 -8.09 -2.86
CA LYS A 25 -6.92 -7.91 -2.04
C LYS A 25 -6.24 -6.60 -2.41
N ALA A 26 -5.94 -5.76 -1.43
CA ALA A 26 -5.18 -4.54 -1.60
C ALA A 26 -3.96 -4.53 -0.67
N TYR A 27 -2.80 -4.22 -1.22
CA TYR A 27 -1.55 -4.16 -0.47
C TYR A 27 -0.98 -2.74 -0.53
N ARG A 28 -0.58 -2.21 0.63
CA ARG A 28 0.16 -0.95 0.74
C ARG A 28 1.56 -1.26 1.25
N ILE A 29 2.57 -0.82 0.52
CA ILE A 29 3.96 -0.92 0.98
C ILE A 29 4.34 0.40 1.66
N SER A 30 4.81 0.37 2.91
CA SER A 30 5.23 1.58 3.62
C SER A 30 6.31 1.31 4.68
N MET A 31 6.79 2.37 5.35
CA MET A 31 7.70 2.24 6.49
C MET A 31 7.02 1.71 7.76
N ASN A 32 5.68 1.64 7.80
CA ASN A 32 4.95 1.10 8.95
C ASN A 32 5.01 -0.42 8.98
N ASP A 33 4.87 -0.99 10.18
CA ASP A 33 4.83 -2.43 10.39
C ASP A 33 3.68 -3.13 9.66
N TYR A 34 3.79 -4.45 9.57
CA TYR A 34 2.75 -5.28 9.00
C TYR A 34 1.41 -5.06 9.74
N GLN A 35 0.38 -4.73 8.99
CA GLN A 35 -0.96 -4.53 9.54
C GLN A 35 -2.01 -5.01 8.54
N GLN A 36 -2.89 -5.90 9.00
CA GLN A 36 -4.01 -6.38 8.20
C GLN A 36 -5.28 -5.64 8.62
N GLU A 37 -5.90 -4.92 7.68
CA GLU A 37 -7.22 -4.30 7.83
C GLU A 37 -8.22 -4.94 6.86
N ASP A 38 -9.51 -4.68 7.06
CA ASP A 38 -10.60 -5.23 6.26
C ASP A 38 -10.50 -4.89 4.76
N TRP A 39 -9.88 -3.74 4.44
CA TRP A 39 -9.82 -3.20 3.09
C TRP A 39 -8.40 -3.10 2.52
N VAL A 40 -7.36 -3.23 3.35
CA VAL A 40 -5.96 -3.16 2.92
C VAL A 40 -5.03 -3.91 3.87
N THR A 41 -3.97 -4.50 3.33
CA THR A 41 -2.85 -5.02 4.13
C THR A 41 -1.63 -4.14 3.94
N ASN A 42 -1.14 -3.55 5.03
CA ASN A 42 0.13 -2.86 5.05
C ASN A 42 1.28 -3.88 5.13
N LEU A 43 2.17 -3.83 4.16
CA LEU A 43 3.43 -4.55 4.12
C LEU A 43 4.57 -3.58 4.45
N PRO A 44 5.43 -3.89 5.41
CA PRO A 44 6.59 -3.05 5.68
C PRO A 44 7.61 -3.15 4.54
N LEU A 45 8.32 -2.06 4.27
CA LEU A 45 9.29 -1.97 3.16
C LEU A 45 10.36 -3.07 3.21
N TYR A 46 10.82 -3.46 4.41
CA TYR A 46 11.81 -4.54 4.56
C TYR A 46 11.27 -5.91 4.13
N ALA A 47 9.96 -6.13 4.13
CA ALA A 47 9.35 -7.39 3.72
C ALA A 47 9.27 -7.55 2.20
N VAL A 48 9.42 -6.45 1.44
CA VAL A 48 9.39 -6.47 -0.03
C VAL A 48 10.62 -7.17 -0.60
N ASN A 49 11.74 -7.18 0.13
CA ASN A 49 12.98 -7.81 -0.32
C ASN A 49 12.88 -9.35 -0.44
N GLY A 50 11.81 -9.96 0.09
CA GLY A 50 11.52 -11.39 -0.06
C GLY A 50 10.41 -11.70 -1.06
N LEU A 51 9.87 -10.69 -1.77
CA LEU A 51 8.89 -10.89 -2.83
C LEU A 51 9.64 -11.10 -4.15
N ASP A 52 9.94 -12.36 -4.49
CA ASP A 52 10.33 -12.72 -5.84
C ASP A 52 9.11 -12.61 -6.78
N PHE A 53 9.25 -11.84 -7.86
CA PHE A 53 8.23 -11.66 -8.90
C PHE A 53 8.52 -12.56 -10.11
#